data_AF-A0A2E6SZY5-F1
#
_entry.id   AF-A0A2E6SZY5-F1
#
_cell.length_a   1.000
_cell.length_b   1.000
_cell.length_c   1.000
_cell.angle_alpha   90.00
_cell.angle_beta   90.00
_cell.angle_gamma   90.00
#
_symmetry.space_group_name_H-M   'P 1'
#
loop_
_entity.id
_entity.type
_entity.pdbx_description
1 polymer ?
#
loop_
_entity_poly.entity_id
_entity_poly.type
_entity_poly.pdbx_seq_one_letter_code
_entity_poly.pdbx_strand_id
1 'polypeptide(L)'
;MKKFASVLILFALNLFVSNCGEEAEEEKSQKVEIKKEVVVEEVDQDEKLSDNLTKISDPEKVAELRQKLLEEEAFKKELELEDLQSRTFAERYKLGDTTIVDDLIEVLTSGEKEDRIEAFKTLQSRYDAPSDYRIRQKELQTAILSQISDAQFGYYAIQLAGIMRVNGYAGIFEKEILKGDSKNMGRLFYWLGGSGRGAEALDFVEQKIKSNKLDKSFQKDVISGLKQFGRSGGKSIKEKVGQIALSLYNKKVVPAKSFDELKNSRLGYSSADNILYCIYNYGDKKAAPIATNMLKKGVREEQSLIALIRLNGEGELKRVKEYFADSSKFDYALAPAKYYHEKFRKNSEIPKLILESLDKFKNNSVQRIDKVVETLIKMDQTQWFTNLESVVKSKGLMDNLLSSYAILRNNPEEIAEALYLIGLIDTPIQSSLISEAKYNDRYFGKDAHIYNMLHVSGLFIDLDTSLPTEQVGSTVDYLFDNSSNAFENTLIGTELEDENQISITLIFNENAYIFSSKKESNCYLEIIGLLNQVLEDNDVEERFCVLSSSDEAVRYLFGDKEYVKVFKTQCGMIPPADDSEDLEGVDSEDTDLEDDSQDKEEEDQDQSDEEISM
;
A
#
# COMPACT_ATOMS: atom_id res chain seq x y z
N MET A 1 -17.02 51.38 11.63
CA MET A 1 -17.51 51.46 13.03
C MET A 1 -17.38 50.07 13.64
N LYS A 2 -16.63 49.94 14.76
CA LYS A 2 -16.26 48.71 15.52
C LYS A 2 -15.36 47.73 14.73
N LYS A 3 -14.02 47.68 14.81
CA LYS A 3 -13.03 47.45 15.91
C LYS A 3 -13.20 46.13 16.67
N PHE A 4 -12.23 45.22 16.52
CA PHE A 4 -11.35 44.55 17.51
C PHE A 4 -10.72 43.32 16.79
N ALA A 5 -9.44 43.32 16.40
CA ALA A 5 -8.16 43.31 17.14
C ALA A 5 -7.63 41.89 17.38
N SER A 6 -6.40 41.74 16.88
CA SER A 6 -5.38 40.70 17.04
C SER A 6 -5.37 39.92 18.36
N VAL A 7 -5.14 38.61 18.27
CA VAL A 7 -4.65 37.76 19.36
C VAL A 7 -3.36 37.10 18.89
N LEU A 8 -2.25 37.68 19.34
CA LEU A 8 -0.90 37.13 19.31
C LEU A 8 -0.61 36.80 20.78
N ILE A 9 -0.61 35.51 21.15
CA ILE A 9 -0.25 35.08 22.50
C ILE A 9 1.25 34.82 22.48
N LEU A 10 2.01 35.82 22.94
CA LEU A 10 3.38 35.66 23.38
C LEU A 10 3.35 35.21 24.85
N PHE A 11 3.94 34.05 25.15
CA PHE A 11 4.28 33.64 26.50
C PHE A 11 5.44 34.52 27.01
N ALA A 12 5.20 35.24 28.09
CA ALA A 12 6.25 35.92 28.84
C ALA A 12 6.15 35.51 30.31
N LEU A 13 7.26 34.97 30.81
CA LEU A 13 7.60 34.86 32.21
C LEU A 13 7.24 36.15 32.97
N ASN A 14 6.69 36.00 34.18
CA ASN A 14 7.23 36.72 35.34
C ASN A 14 6.73 36.13 36.67
N LEU A 15 7.73 35.89 37.52
CA LEU A 15 7.68 35.88 38.97
C LEU A 15 6.74 36.97 39.54
N PHE A 16 5.98 36.63 40.58
CA PHE A 16 5.81 37.53 41.72
C PHE A 16 5.58 36.77 43.04
N VAL A 17 6.46 37.12 43.98
CA VAL A 17 6.53 36.77 45.41
C VAL A 17 5.44 37.47 46.21
N SER A 18 4.99 36.87 47.31
CA SER A 18 4.75 37.46 48.67
C SER A 18 3.80 36.56 49.50
N ASN A 19 3.83 36.42 50.83
CA ASN A 19 4.69 36.82 51.96
C ASN A 19 3.94 36.36 53.26
N CYS A 20 4.65 36.13 54.37
CA CYS A 20 4.30 36.20 55.82
C CYS A 20 5.12 35.16 56.61
N GLY A 21 6.16 35.52 57.37
CA GLY A 21 6.15 36.01 58.77
C GLY A 21 6.61 34.85 59.67
N GLU A 22 7.57 34.91 60.61
CA GLU A 22 7.91 35.87 61.66
C GLU A 22 9.39 35.71 62.10
N GLU A 23 9.88 36.71 62.84
CA GLU A 23 11.21 36.91 63.42
C GLU A 23 11.54 35.97 64.61
N ALA A 24 12.82 35.62 64.80
CA ALA A 24 13.46 35.53 66.13
C ALA A 24 15.00 35.45 66.04
N GLU A 25 15.63 36.53 66.52
CA GLU A 25 16.89 36.73 67.27
C GLU A 25 18.17 35.87 67.06
N GLU A 26 19.28 36.61 66.98
CA GLU A 26 20.67 36.18 66.93
C GLU A 26 21.16 35.52 68.25
N GLU A 27 21.96 34.45 68.12
CA GLU A 27 23.04 34.18 69.08
C GLU A 27 24.36 33.90 68.33
N LYS A 28 25.34 34.79 68.54
CA LYS A 28 26.72 34.63 68.08
C LYS A 28 27.48 33.70 69.03
N SER A 29 28.01 32.60 68.50
CA SER A 29 29.14 31.89 69.12
C SER A 29 30.22 31.62 68.07
N GLN A 30 31.36 32.29 68.24
CA GLN A 30 32.61 32.03 67.52
C GLN A 30 33.09 30.59 67.80
N LYS A 31 33.52 29.85 66.76
CA LYS A 31 34.94 29.49 66.56
C LYS A 31 35.17 28.37 65.52
N VAL A 32 36.31 28.54 64.84
CA VAL A 32 37.17 27.59 64.13
C VAL A 32 36.85 27.37 62.64
N GLU A 33 37.58 28.12 61.81
CA GLU A 33 37.96 27.69 60.46
C GLU A 33 38.63 26.32 60.52
N ILE A 34 38.01 25.31 59.91
CA ILE A 34 38.72 24.18 59.34
C ILE A 34 38.52 24.30 57.85
N LYS A 35 39.55 24.80 57.15
CA LYS A 35 39.71 24.56 55.72
C LYS A 35 39.76 23.05 55.52
N LYS A 36 38.64 22.46 55.12
CA LYS A 36 38.67 21.26 54.29
C LYS A 36 38.66 21.77 52.86
N GLU A 37 39.78 21.59 52.16
CA GLU A 37 39.74 21.41 50.71
C GLU A 37 38.65 20.39 50.42
N VAL A 38 37.52 20.88 49.91
CA VAL A 38 36.65 20.04 49.09
C VAL A 38 37.39 20.01 47.75
N VAL A 39 38.13 18.92 47.54
CA VAL A 39 38.41 18.47 46.18
C VAL A 39 37.03 18.21 45.59
N VAL A 40 36.55 19.18 44.80
CA VAL A 40 35.49 18.90 43.82
C VAL A 40 36.18 18.00 42.82
N GLU A 41 36.00 16.69 42.94
CA GLU A 41 36.14 15.82 41.78
C GLU A 41 35.06 16.32 40.81
N GLU A 42 35.48 17.08 39.79
CA GLU A 42 34.74 17.13 38.53
C GLU A 42 34.68 15.68 38.04
N VAL A 43 33.57 15.02 38.35
CA VAL A 43 33.22 13.77 37.69
C VAL A 43 32.87 14.20 36.27
N ASP A 44 33.70 13.84 35.29
CA ASP A 44 33.32 13.93 33.88
C ASP A 44 31.99 13.17 33.70
N GLN A 45 30.90 13.89 33.50
CA GLN A 45 29.54 13.34 33.28
C GLN A 45 29.26 13.03 31.80
N ASP A 46 30.29 13.20 30.97
CA ASP A 46 30.28 12.83 29.55
C ASP A 46 30.91 11.43 29.45
N GLU A 47 30.09 10.43 29.13
CA GLU A 47 30.52 9.04 29.00
C GLU A 47 30.75 8.71 27.53
N LYS A 48 32.01 8.45 27.15
CA LYS A 48 32.35 7.99 25.80
C LYS A 48 32.05 6.49 25.70
N LEU A 49 30.95 6.15 25.03
CA LEU A 49 30.49 4.76 24.85
C LEU A 49 31.25 4.04 23.72
N SER A 50 31.64 4.77 22.68
CA SER A 50 32.47 4.27 21.57
C SER A 50 33.24 5.42 20.91
N ASP A 51 34.07 5.12 19.91
CA ASP A 51 34.82 6.15 19.17
C ASP A 51 33.96 7.18 18.45
N ASN A 52 32.70 6.85 18.19
CA ASN A 52 31.73 7.67 17.48
C ASN A 52 30.49 8.03 18.30
N LEU A 53 30.40 7.65 19.59
CA LEU A 53 29.22 7.90 20.43
C LEU A 53 29.62 8.42 21.81
N THR A 54 29.08 9.58 22.17
CA THR A 54 29.20 10.18 23.50
C THR A 54 27.81 10.37 24.11
N LYS A 55 27.65 9.92 25.35
CA LYS A 55 26.46 10.17 26.16
C LYS A 55 26.74 11.33 27.11
N ILE A 56 25.82 12.29 27.16
CA ILE A 56 25.85 13.43 28.05
C ILE A 56 24.67 13.28 29.01
N SER A 57 24.98 13.22 30.31
CA SER A 57 23.98 13.12 31.38
C SER A 57 23.90 14.41 32.22
N ASP A 58 24.71 15.43 31.92
CA ASP A 58 24.70 16.73 32.59
C ASP A 58 23.40 17.50 32.27
N PRO A 59 22.52 17.76 33.26
CA PRO A 59 21.24 18.41 33.03
C PRO A 59 21.34 19.80 32.39
N GLU A 60 22.40 20.57 32.66
CA GLU A 60 22.56 21.91 32.09
C GLU A 60 22.90 21.83 30.60
N LYS A 61 23.85 20.96 30.22
CA LYS A 61 24.21 20.72 28.82
C LYS A 61 23.05 20.10 28.03
N VAL A 62 22.32 19.14 28.62
CA VAL A 62 21.15 18.52 27.96
C VAL A 62 20.05 19.56 27.70
N ALA A 63 19.82 20.49 28.64
CA ALA A 63 18.85 21.57 28.46
C ALA A 63 19.25 22.54 27.33
N GLU A 64 20.54 22.87 27.22
CA GLU A 64 21.08 23.70 26.13
C GLU A 64 20.86 23.05 24.76
N LEU A 65 21.25 21.77 24.62
CA LEU A 65 21.05 21.00 23.38
C LEU A 65 19.56 20.89 23.02
N ARG A 66 18.71 20.65 24.02
CA ARG A 66 17.25 20.58 23.85
C ARG A 66 16.69 21.88 23.32
N GLN A 67 17.14 23.03 23.83
CA GLN A 67 16.69 24.32 23.33
C GLN A 67 17.11 24.54 21.87
N LYS A 68 18.36 24.20 21.51
CA LYS A 68 18.86 24.32 20.13
C LYS A 68 18.02 23.53 19.14
N LEU A 69 17.72 22.26 19.44
CA LEU A 69 16.89 21.41 18.57
C LEU A 69 15.45 21.96 18.40
N LEU A 70 14.86 22.51 19.46
CA LEU A 70 13.52 23.11 19.38
C LEU A 70 13.50 24.38 18.51
N GLU A 71 14.57 25.18 18.54
CA GLU A 71 14.70 26.36 17.68
C GLU A 71 14.85 25.98 16.20
N GLU A 72 15.62 24.93 15.89
CA GLU A 72 15.75 24.38 14.54
C GLU A 72 14.42 23.82 14.01
N GLU A 73 13.68 23.07 14.84
CA GLU A 73 12.37 22.53 14.47
C GLU A 73 11.36 23.66 14.19
N ALA A 74 11.38 24.72 15.00
CA ALA A 74 10.54 25.89 14.79
C ALA A 74 10.87 26.61 13.47
N PHE A 75 12.15 26.77 13.15
CA PHE A 75 12.61 27.36 11.89
C PHE A 75 12.19 26.52 10.67
N LYS A 76 12.32 25.20 10.75
CA LYS A 76 11.87 24.28 9.68
C LYS A 76 10.36 24.42 9.43
N LYS A 77 9.55 24.46 10.50
CA LYS A 77 8.10 24.68 10.41
C LYS A 77 7.75 26.03 9.78
N GLU A 78 8.51 27.07 10.05
CA GLU A 78 8.33 28.38 9.40
C GLU A 78 8.59 28.29 7.89
N LEU A 79 9.68 27.62 7.48
CA LEU A 79 10.04 27.43 6.08
C LEU A 79 9.03 26.58 5.30
N GLU A 80 8.49 25.52 5.92
CA GLU A 80 7.38 24.73 5.36
C GLU A 80 6.10 25.55 5.17
N LEU A 81 5.83 26.47 6.10
CA LEU A 81 4.67 27.37 6.02
C LEU A 81 4.84 28.42 4.91
N GLU A 82 6.05 28.94 4.71
CA GLU A 82 6.40 29.81 3.57
C GLU A 82 6.22 29.08 2.23
N ASP A 83 6.73 27.85 2.11
CA ASP A 83 6.53 27.02 0.91
C ASP A 83 5.03 26.80 0.64
N LEU A 84 4.26 26.44 1.67
CA LEU A 84 2.82 26.23 1.55
C LEU A 84 2.11 27.50 1.05
N GLN A 85 2.50 28.68 1.53
CA GLN A 85 1.91 29.95 1.12
C GLN A 85 2.19 30.31 -0.36
N SER A 86 3.28 29.82 -0.93
CA SER A 86 3.64 30.03 -2.34
C SER A 86 2.79 29.22 -3.33
N ARG A 87 2.11 28.18 -2.85
CA ARG A 87 1.30 27.25 -3.65
C ARG A 87 -0.09 27.81 -3.98
N THR A 88 -0.72 27.25 -5.00
CA THR A 88 -2.09 27.63 -5.37
C THR A 88 -3.10 27.28 -4.28
N PHE A 89 -4.24 27.97 -4.22
CA PHE A 89 -5.29 27.67 -3.22
C PHE A 89 -5.78 26.22 -3.27
N ALA A 90 -5.83 25.62 -4.47
CA ALA A 90 -6.23 24.22 -4.63
C ALA A 90 -5.18 23.24 -4.05
N GLU A 91 -3.89 23.53 -4.19
CA GLU A 91 -2.81 22.73 -3.61
C GLU A 91 -2.76 22.87 -2.09
N ARG A 92 -2.88 24.09 -1.59
CA ARG A 92 -2.97 24.37 -0.15
C ARG A 92 -4.14 23.61 0.49
N TYR A 93 -5.32 23.67 -0.15
CA TYR A 93 -6.48 22.89 0.29
C TYR A 93 -6.19 21.39 0.34
N LYS A 94 -5.56 20.87 -0.73
CA LYS A 94 -5.20 19.45 -0.85
C LYS A 94 -4.26 19.01 0.29
N LEU A 95 -3.37 19.90 0.72
CA LEU A 95 -2.43 19.69 1.82
C LEU A 95 -3.02 19.97 3.22
N GLY A 96 -4.31 20.31 3.31
CA GLY A 96 -5.03 20.44 4.58
C GLY A 96 -5.28 21.86 5.05
N ASP A 97 -4.84 22.89 4.31
CA ASP A 97 -5.14 24.28 4.65
C ASP A 97 -6.62 24.59 4.35
N THR A 98 -7.42 24.65 5.40
CA THR A 98 -8.86 24.95 5.29
C THR A 98 -9.18 26.44 5.38
N THR A 99 -8.18 27.30 5.61
CA THR A 99 -8.38 28.75 5.75
C THR A 99 -8.66 29.43 4.40
N ILE A 100 -8.21 28.81 3.30
CA ILE A 100 -8.35 29.31 1.91
C ILE A 100 -9.65 28.89 1.21
N VAL A 101 -10.62 28.34 1.95
CA VAL A 101 -11.84 27.77 1.35
C VAL A 101 -12.66 28.83 0.61
N ASP A 102 -12.77 30.03 1.15
CA ASP A 102 -13.51 31.12 0.51
C ASP A 102 -12.82 31.58 -0.77
N ASP A 103 -11.49 31.74 -0.75
CA ASP A 103 -10.69 32.09 -1.93
C ASP A 103 -10.78 31.00 -3.01
N LEU A 104 -10.75 29.73 -2.62
CA LEU A 104 -10.89 28.61 -3.54
C LEU A 104 -12.29 28.58 -4.18
N ILE A 105 -13.34 28.92 -3.42
CA ILE A 105 -14.70 29.07 -3.97
C ILE A 105 -14.74 30.20 -5.00
N GLU A 106 -14.10 31.34 -4.72
CA GLU A 106 -14.01 32.46 -5.65
C GLU A 106 -13.29 32.04 -6.94
N VAL A 107 -12.14 31.36 -6.84
CA VAL A 107 -11.43 30.81 -7.99
C VAL A 107 -12.36 29.91 -8.79
N LEU A 108 -13.00 28.91 -8.18
CA LEU A 108 -13.81 27.91 -8.89
C LEU A 108 -15.07 28.49 -9.56
N THR A 109 -15.60 29.61 -9.07
CA THR A 109 -16.87 30.18 -9.54
C THR A 109 -16.70 31.39 -10.45
N SER A 110 -15.74 32.27 -10.17
CA SER A 110 -15.53 33.54 -10.87
C SER A 110 -14.10 33.80 -11.33
N GLY A 111 -13.16 32.90 -11.03
CA GLY A 111 -11.77 33.02 -11.48
C GLY A 111 -11.59 32.96 -13.01
N GLU A 112 -10.38 33.25 -13.45
CA GLU A 112 -10.00 33.13 -14.85
C GLU A 112 -10.06 31.68 -15.33
N LYS A 113 -10.24 31.50 -16.64
CA LYS A 113 -10.52 30.18 -17.23
C LYS A 113 -9.42 29.15 -16.93
N GLU A 114 -8.16 29.54 -17.06
CA GLU A 114 -7.02 28.66 -16.80
C GLU A 114 -6.94 28.26 -15.33
N ASP A 115 -7.03 29.23 -14.41
CA ASP A 115 -7.00 29.01 -12.97
C ASP A 115 -8.13 28.10 -12.50
N ARG A 116 -9.32 28.27 -13.08
CA ARG A 116 -10.48 27.41 -12.81
C ARG A 116 -10.24 25.97 -13.24
N ILE A 117 -9.76 25.77 -14.46
CA ILE A 117 -9.48 24.42 -14.99
C ILE A 117 -8.41 23.75 -14.13
N GLU A 118 -7.38 24.48 -13.75
CA GLU A 118 -6.30 23.97 -12.92
C GLU A 118 -6.78 23.63 -11.52
N ALA A 119 -7.49 24.53 -10.85
CA ALA A 119 -8.10 24.25 -9.56
C ALA A 119 -9.00 23.02 -9.61
N PHE A 120 -9.84 22.88 -10.64
CA PHE A 120 -10.66 21.68 -10.80
C PHE A 120 -9.82 20.43 -10.93
N LYS A 121 -8.71 20.43 -11.69
CA LYS A 121 -7.84 19.25 -11.91
C LYS A 121 -7.03 18.89 -10.66
N THR A 122 -6.43 19.88 -10.01
CA THR A 122 -5.63 19.73 -8.79
C THR A 122 -6.47 19.06 -7.70
N LEU A 123 -7.72 19.51 -7.52
CA LEU A 123 -8.61 18.93 -6.50
C LEU A 123 -9.01 17.48 -6.77
N GLN A 124 -8.94 16.98 -8.02
CA GLN A 124 -9.26 15.58 -8.36
C GLN A 124 -8.07 14.65 -8.10
N SER A 125 -6.85 15.18 -8.08
CA SER A 125 -5.64 14.40 -7.89
C SER A 125 -5.43 14.05 -6.41
N ARG A 126 -5.07 12.80 -6.16
CA ARG A 126 -4.60 12.34 -4.84
C ARG A 126 -3.08 12.24 -4.75
N TYR A 127 -2.39 12.57 -5.84
CA TYR A 127 -0.94 12.63 -5.85
C TYR A 127 -0.47 13.76 -4.93
N ASP A 128 0.53 13.50 -4.09
CA ASP A 128 1.02 14.39 -3.02
C ASP A 128 -0.07 14.89 -2.06
N ALA A 129 -1.16 14.14 -1.91
CA ALA A 129 -2.20 14.44 -0.93
C ALA A 129 -2.06 13.51 0.28
N PRO A 130 -2.39 13.98 1.50
CA PRO A 130 -2.55 13.10 2.65
C PRO A 130 -3.51 11.93 2.33
N SER A 131 -3.28 10.77 2.94
CA SER A 131 -4.06 9.55 2.67
C SER A 131 -5.56 9.71 2.96
N ASP A 132 -5.93 10.63 3.85
CA ASP A 132 -7.30 10.94 4.24
C ASP A 132 -7.94 12.12 3.47
N TYR A 133 -7.24 12.69 2.48
CA TYR A 133 -7.69 13.85 1.71
C TYR A 133 -9.06 13.62 1.06
N ARG A 134 -10.01 14.50 1.41
CA ARG A 134 -11.37 14.55 0.86
C ARG A 134 -11.92 15.97 0.93
N ILE A 135 -12.80 16.32 0.00
CA ILE A 135 -13.51 17.62 0.01
C ILE A 135 -14.62 17.57 1.06
N ARG A 136 -14.45 18.25 2.20
CA ARG A 136 -15.37 18.15 3.37
C ARG A 136 -16.32 19.35 3.52
N GLN A 137 -15.86 20.56 3.22
CA GLN A 137 -16.59 21.81 3.47
C GLN A 137 -17.82 21.90 2.57
N LYS A 138 -18.99 22.18 3.16
CA LYS A 138 -20.28 22.14 2.45
C LYS A 138 -20.40 23.23 1.40
N GLU A 139 -19.81 24.37 1.67
CA GLU A 139 -19.79 25.57 0.84
C GLU A 139 -18.98 25.28 -0.43
N LEU A 140 -17.79 24.69 -0.28
CA LEU A 140 -16.96 24.26 -1.40
C LEU A 140 -17.62 23.15 -2.21
N GLN A 141 -18.23 22.15 -1.56
CA GLN A 141 -19.02 21.12 -2.24
C GLN A 141 -20.14 21.75 -3.07
N THR A 142 -20.86 22.72 -2.51
CA THR A 142 -21.95 23.44 -3.19
C THR A 142 -21.42 24.24 -4.39
N ALA A 143 -20.30 24.94 -4.22
CA ALA A 143 -19.64 25.68 -5.28
C ALA A 143 -19.28 24.75 -6.46
N ILE A 144 -18.65 23.61 -6.20
CA ILE A 144 -18.30 22.61 -7.24
C ILE A 144 -19.57 22.11 -7.95
N LEU A 145 -20.59 21.72 -7.19
CA LEU A 145 -21.81 21.16 -7.76
C LEU A 145 -22.62 22.18 -8.57
N SER A 146 -22.55 23.46 -8.22
CA SER A 146 -23.22 24.54 -8.98
C SER A 146 -22.70 24.67 -10.43
N GLN A 147 -21.47 24.22 -10.69
CA GLN A 147 -20.82 24.34 -11.99
C GLN A 147 -21.14 23.16 -12.94
N ILE A 148 -21.87 22.13 -12.50
CA ILE A 148 -22.15 20.93 -13.31
C ILE A 148 -22.88 21.24 -14.63
N SER A 149 -23.79 22.21 -14.61
CA SER A 149 -24.57 22.63 -15.78
C SER A 149 -23.84 23.68 -16.64
N ASP A 150 -22.65 24.12 -16.23
CA ASP A 150 -21.90 25.13 -16.96
C ASP A 150 -21.41 24.60 -18.32
N ALA A 151 -21.52 25.43 -19.36
CA ALA A 151 -21.21 25.03 -20.73
C ALA A 151 -19.71 24.83 -20.99
N GLN A 152 -18.84 25.51 -20.23
CA GLN A 152 -17.39 25.48 -20.39
C GLN A 152 -16.72 24.61 -19.32
N PHE A 153 -17.17 24.73 -18.06
CA PHE A 153 -16.54 24.10 -16.90
C PHE A 153 -17.27 22.85 -16.41
N GLY A 154 -18.50 22.59 -16.89
CA GLY A 154 -19.32 21.47 -16.44
C GLY A 154 -18.62 20.12 -16.55
N TYR A 155 -17.83 19.89 -17.61
CA TYR A 155 -17.06 18.66 -17.74
C TYR A 155 -16.10 18.44 -16.56
N TYR A 156 -15.34 19.48 -16.17
CA TYR A 156 -14.38 19.42 -15.07
C TYR A 156 -15.07 19.28 -13.71
N ALA A 157 -16.17 20.01 -13.49
CA ALA A 157 -16.97 19.90 -12.28
C ALA A 157 -17.57 18.49 -12.11
N ILE A 158 -18.09 17.90 -13.20
CA ILE A 158 -18.60 16.52 -13.22
C ILE A 158 -17.50 15.51 -12.89
N GLN A 159 -16.30 15.70 -13.46
CA GLN A 159 -15.15 14.85 -13.17
C GLN A 159 -14.76 14.90 -11.69
N LEU A 160 -14.52 16.10 -11.16
CA LEU A 160 -14.16 16.31 -9.76
C LEU A 160 -15.22 15.72 -8.82
N ALA A 161 -16.50 16.05 -9.04
CA ALA A 161 -17.59 15.58 -8.19
C ALA A 161 -17.71 14.05 -8.21
N GLY A 162 -17.51 13.41 -9.36
CA GLY A 162 -17.53 11.95 -9.52
C GLY A 162 -16.34 11.26 -8.85
N ILE A 163 -15.11 11.74 -9.10
CA ILE A 163 -13.87 11.17 -8.54
C ILE A 163 -13.85 11.30 -7.02
N MET A 164 -14.11 12.50 -6.52
CA MET A 164 -14.05 12.81 -5.09
C MET A 164 -15.34 12.44 -4.36
N ARG A 165 -16.36 11.94 -5.07
CA ARG A 165 -17.68 11.58 -4.53
C ARG A 165 -18.29 12.70 -3.70
N VAL A 166 -18.25 13.92 -4.22
CA VAL A 166 -18.75 15.13 -3.53
C VAL A 166 -20.19 14.93 -3.07
N ASN A 167 -20.48 15.16 -1.79
CA ASN A 167 -21.79 14.85 -1.22
C ASN A 167 -22.93 15.51 -2.01
N GLY A 168 -23.94 14.71 -2.40
CA GLY A 168 -25.09 15.18 -3.19
C GLY A 168 -24.93 15.07 -4.71
N TYR A 169 -23.75 14.71 -5.25
CA TYR A 169 -23.51 14.66 -6.69
C TYR A 169 -24.51 13.78 -7.45
N ALA A 170 -24.88 12.61 -6.91
CA ALA A 170 -25.71 11.62 -7.60
C ALA A 170 -27.10 12.17 -7.95
N GLY A 171 -27.74 12.89 -7.03
CA GLY A 171 -29.06 13.48 -7.28
C GLY A 171 -29.01 14.59 -8.33
N ILE A 172 -27.95 15.39 -8.33
CA ILE A 172 -27.76 16.44 -9.34
C ILE A 172 -27.47 15.82 -10.71
N PHE A 173 -26.62 14.80 -10.77
CA PHE A 173 -26.31 14.11 -12.03
C PHE A 173 -27.56 13.47 -12.64
N GLU A 174 -28.37 12.77 -11.84
CA GLU A 174 -29.63 12.20 -12.33
C GLU A 174 -30.57 13.29 -12.85
N LYS A 175 -30.75 14.39 -12.11
CA LYS A 175 -31.56 15.54 -12.56
C LYS A 175 -31.07 16.12 -13.90
N GLU A 176 -29.76 16.34 -14.05
CA GLU A 176 -29.19 16.89 -15.28
C GLU A 176 -29.29 15.92 -16.48
N ILE A 177 -29.17 14.60 -16.24
CA ILE A 177 -29.39 13.58 -17.28
C ILE A 177 -30.85 13.63 -17.74
N LEU A 178 -31.80 13.70 -16.81
CA LEU A 178 -33.23 13.67 -17.12
C LEU A 178 -33.72 14.92 -17.87
N LYS A 179 -33.05 16.07 -17.71
CA LYS A 179 -33.30 17.26 -18.55
C LYS A 179 -33.02 16.97 -20.03
N GLY A 180 -32.00 16.15 -20.33
CA GLY A 180 -31.68 15.73 -21.69
C GLY A 180 -30.91 16.72 -22.56
N ASP A 181 -30.60 17.92 -22.04
CA ASP A 181 -29.95 19.02 -22.78
C ASP A 181 -28.44 19.14 -22.49
N SER A 182 -27.91 18.33 -21.58
CA SER A 182 -26.49 18.40 -21.18
C SER A 182 -25.56 17.89 -22.28
N LYS A 183 -24.54 18.69 -22.62
CA LYS A 183 -23.42 18.30 -23.50
C LYS A 183 -22.48 17.26 -22.87
N ASN A 184 -22.63 16.97 -21.57
CA ASN A 184 -21.78 16.04 -20.83
C ASN A 184 -22.57 14.81 -20.33
N MET A 185 -23.71 14.50 -20.95
CA MET A 185 -24.61 13.41 -20.53
C MET A 185 -23.89 12.07 -20.33
N GLY A 186 -22.98 11.71 -21.24
CA GLY A 186 -22.21 10.47 -21.11
C GLY A 186 -21.40 10.41 -19.82
N ARG A 187 -20.71 11.51 -19.47
CA ARG A 187 -19.88 11.57 -18.27
C ARG A 187 -20.68 11.63 -16.98
N LEU A 188 -21.79 12.37 -16.98
CA LEU A 188 -22.78 12.34 -15.89
C LEU A 188 -23.24 10.92 -15.61
N PHE A 189 -23.64 10.19 -16.66
CA PHE A 189 -24.13 8.82 -16.55
C PHE A 189 -23.04 7.86 -16.07
N TYR A 190 -21.81 8.00 -16.57
CA TYR A 190 -20.67 7.20 -16.14
C TYR A 190 -20.45 7.28 -14.63
N TRP A 191 -20.34 8.50 -14.09
CA TRP A 191 -20.07 8.71 -12.68
C TRP A 191 -21.29 8.42 -11.80
N LEU A 192 -22.51 8.73 -12.27
CA LEU A 192 -23.73 8.34 -11.57
C LEU A 192 -23.77 6.83 -11.33
N GLY A 193 -23.33 6.03 -12.31
CA GLY A 193 -23.27 4.57 -12.17
C GLY A 193 -22.42 4.09 -10.99
N GLY A 194 -21.39 4.85 -10.62
CA GLY A 194 -20.56 4.56 -9.44
C GLY A 194 -21.31 4.68 -8.11
N SER A 195 -22.40 5.45 -8.06
CA SER A 195 -23.21 5.67 -6.85
C SER A 195 -24.09 4.47 -6.46
N GLY A 196 -24.33 3.54 -7.37
CA GLY A 196 -25.29 2.44 -7.18
C GLY A 196 -26.76 2.88 -7.12
N ARG A 197 -27.05 4.15 -7.40
CA ARG A 197 -28.40 4.75 -7.55
C ARG A 197 -28.56 5.27 -8.99
N GLY A 198 -29.76 5.70 -9.37
CA GLY A 198 -30.00 6.31 -10.68
C GLY A 198 -30.92 5.49 -11.60
N ALA A 199 -32.01 4.92 -11.07
CA ALA A 199 -32.88 4.03 -11.83
C ALA A 199 -33.62 4.76 -12.97
N GLU A 200 -33.94 6.03 -12.78
CA GLU A 200 -34.61 6.87 -13.78
C GLU A 200 -33.65 7.26 -14.88
N ALA A 201 -32.39 7.56 -14.54
CA ALA A 201 -31.33 7.76 -15.54
C ALA A 201 -31.14 6.51 -16.43
N LEU A 202 -31.25 5.31 -15.87
CA LEU A 202 -31.23 4.06 -16.64
C LEU A 202 -32.45 3.93 -17.56
N ASP A 203 -33.66 4.30 -17.11
CA ASP A 203 -34.86 4.33 -17.98
C ASP A 203 -34.68 5.29 -19.14
N PHE A 204 -34.17 6.48 -18.85
CA PHE A 204 -33.94 7.51 -19.85
C PHE A 204 -32.96 7.03 -20.93
N VAL A 205 -31.83 6.44 -20.53
CA VAL A 205 -30.86 5.87 -21.47
C VAL A 205 -31.44 4.70 -22.25
N GLU A 206 -32.20 3.82 -21.60
CA GLU A 206 -32.87 2.72 -22.27
C GLU A 206 -33.83 3.22 -23.37
N GLN A 207 -34.63 4.25 -23.07
CA GLN A 207 -35.54 4.86 -24.05
C GLN A 207 -34.78 5.48 -25.23
N LYS A 208 -33.66 6.16 -24.99
CA LYS A 208 -32.79 6.70 -26.06
C LYS A 208 -32.22 5.58 -26.95
N ILE A 209 -31.82 4.46 -26.36
CA ILE A 209 -31.35 3.28 -27.10
C ILE A 209 -32.51 2.67 -27.91
N LYS A 210 -33.68 2.45 -27.30
CA LYS A 210 -34.87 1.90 -27.95
C LYS A 210 -35.33 2.75 -29.12
N SER A 211 -35.26 4.07 -28.99
CA SER A 211 -35.64 5.04 -30.04
C SER A 211 -34.54 5.34 -31.06
N ASN A 212 -33.36 4.72 -30.95
CA ASN A 212 -32.19 4.99 -31.81
C ASN A 212 -31.74 6.47 -31.80
N LYS A 213 -31.95 7.15 -30.66
CA LYS A 213 -31.61 8.57 -30.41
C LYS A 213 -30.45 8.73 -29.43
N LEU A 214 -29.67 7.67 -29.20
CA LEU A 214 -28.46 7.78 -28.39
C LEU A 214 -27.36 8.44 -29.23
N ASP A 215 -26.82 9.56 -28.76
CA ASP A 215 -25.72 10.25 -29.42
C ASP A 215 -24.45 9.39 -29.38
N LYS A 216 -23.78 9.28 -30.53
CA LYS A 216 -22.50 8.58 -30.68
C LYS A 216 -21.39 9.20 -29.83
N SER A 217 -21.42 10.52 -29.61
CA SER A 217 -20.44 11.24 -28.80
C SER A 217 -20.40 10.76 -27.34
N PHE A 218 -21.54 10.31 -26.81
CA PHE A 218 -21.67 9.84 -25.42
C PHE A 218 -21.72 8.32 -25.28
N GLN A 219 -21.82 7.59 -26.39
CA GLN A 219 -22.06 6.14 -26.40
C GLN A 219 -21.00 5.36 -25.59
N LYS A 220 -19.71 5.72 -25.73
CA LYS A 220 -18.62 5.05 -25.00
C LYS A 220 -18.75 5.19 -23.49
N ASP A 221 -19.04 6.40 -23.03
CA ASP A 221 -19.21 6.69 -21.60
C ASP A 221 -20.48 6.05 -21.05
N VAL A 222 -21.57 6.03 -21.82
CA VAL A 222 -22.81 5.35 -21.43
C VAL A 222 -22.58 3.85 -21.26
N ILE A 223 -21.92 3.19 -22.21
CA ILE A 223 -21.59 1.76 -22.12
C ILE A 223 -20.68 1.48 -20.93
N SER A 224 -19.69 2.33 -20.68
CA SER A 224 -18.80 2.21 -19.52
C SER A 224 -19.54 2.46 -18.21
N GLY A 225 -20.49 3.39 -18.20
CA GLY A 225 -21.37 3.67 -17.07
C GLY A 225 -22.27 2.49 -16.72
N LEU A 226 -22.81 1.76 -17.70
CA LEU A 226 -23.59 0.54 -17.43
C LEU A 226 -22.80 -0.48 -16.61
N LYS A 227 -21.50 -0.65 -16.89
CA LYS A 227 -20.62 -1.50 -16.09
C LYS A 227 -20.50 -0.99 -14.65
N GLN A 228 -20.40 0.33 -14.43
CA GLN A 228 -20.39 0.93 -13.10
C GLN A 228 -21.71 0.70 -12.35
N PHE A 229 -22.85 0.98 -12.99
CA PHE A 229 -24.18 0.67 -12.44
C PHE A 229 -24.31 -0.80 -12.05
N GLY A 230 -23.83 -1.71 -12.89
CA GLY A 230 -23.84 -3.14 -12.61
C GLY A 230 -23.00 -3.52 -11.39
N ARG A 231 -21.84 -2.88 -11.19
CA ARG A 231 -20.94 -3.15 -10.06
C ARG A 231 -21.51 -2.62 -8.74
N SER A 232 -21.96 -1.37 -8.73
CA SER A 232 -22.41 -0.68 -7.50
C SER A 232 -23.89 -0.89 -7.17
N GLY A 233 -24.71 -1.28 -8.14
CA GLY A 233 -26.16 -1.31 -8.01
C GLY A 233 -26.73 -2.53 -7.27
N GLY A 234 -27.94 -2.35 -6.74
CA GLY A 234 -28.76 -3.44 -6.21
C GLY A 234 -29.31 -4.38 -7.31
N LYS A 235 -30.07 -5.39 -6.90
CA LYS A 235 -30.61 -6.44 -7.80
C LYS A 235 -31.39 -5.86 -8.99
N SER A 236 -32.30 -4.91 -8.75
CA SER A 236 -33.13 -4.30 -9.80
C SER A 236 -32.30 -3.52 -10.83
N ILE A 237 -31.30 -2.75 -10.38
CA ILE A 237 -30.37 -2.03 -11.26
C ILE A 237 -29.57 -3.01 -12.11
N LYS A 238 -29.04 -4.08 -11.50
CA LYS A 238 -28.28 -5.12 -12.21
C LYS A 238 -29.12 -5.78 -13.31
N GLU A 239 -30.33 -6.22 -13.00
CA GLU A 239 -31.25 -6.81 -13.98
C GLU A 239 -31.51 -5.87 -15.17
N LYS A 240 -31.73 -4.58 -14.88
CA LYS A 240 -31.95 -3.55 -15.91
C LYS A 240 -30.70 -3.29 -16.76
N VAL A 241 -29.52 -3.22 -16.14
CA VAL A 241 -28.23 -3.15 -16.86
C VAL A 241 -28.08 -4.33 -17.82
N GLY A 242 -28.44 -5.54 -17.40
CA GLY A 242 -28.46 -6.73 -18.26
C GLY A 242 -29.38 -6.58 -19.48
N GLN A 243 -30.60 -6.07 -19.26
CA GLN A 243 -31.58 -5.83 -20.33
C GLN A 243 -31.12 -4.76 -21.32
N ILE A 244 -30.53 -3.66 -20.83
CA ILE A 244 -29.98 -2.60 -21.67
C ILE A 244 -28.80 -3.13 -22.50
N ALA A 245 -27.88 -3.88 -21.87
CA ALA A 245 -26.73 -4.46 -22.56
C ALA A 245 -27.14 -5.45 -23.67
N LEU A 246 -28.14 -6.30 -23.42
CA LEU A 246 -28.74 -7.16 -24.45
C LEU A 246 -29.34 -6.34 -25.60
N SER A 247 -30.03 -5.24 -25.29
CA SER A 247 -30.59 -4.34 -26.30
C SER A 247 -29.51 -3.69 -27.16
N LEU A 248 -28.41 -3.23 -26.56
CA LEU A 248 -27.25 -2.67 -27.26
C LEU A 248 -26.61 -3.69 -28.20
N TYR A 249 -26.45 -4.94 -27.74
CA TYR A 249 -25.91 -6.04 -28.53
C TYR A 249 -26.80 -6.36 -29.75
N ASN A 250 -28.11 -6.56 -29.51
CA ASN A 250 -29.06 -6.93 -30.57
C ASN A 250 -29.22 -5.84 -31.63
N LYS A 251 -29.14 -4.57 -31.22
CA LYS A 251 -29.17 -3.42 -32.13
C LYS A 251 -27.84 -3.19 -32.86
N LYS A 252 -26.80 -3.97 -32.59
CA LYS A 252 -25.46 -3.83 -33.18
C LYS A 252 -24.88 -2.43 -32.98
N VAL A 253 -25.11 -1.84 -31.81
CA VAL A 253 -24.58 -0.51 -31.44
C VAL A 253 -23.05 -0.52 -31.43
N VAL A 254 -22.46 -1.68 -31.13
CA VAL A 254 -21.05 -1.98 -31.37
C VAL A 254 -20.95 -3.01 -32.51
N PRO A 255 -20.05 -2.83 -33.50
CA PRO A 255 -19.89 -3.76 -34.61
C PRO A 255 -19.48 -5.17 -34.15
N ALA A 256 -19.95 -6.20 -34.85
CA ALA A 256 -19.61 -7.60 -34.54
C ALA A 256 -18.10 -7.87 -34.50
N LYS A 257 -17.34 -7.25 -35.42
CA LYS A 257 -15.88 -7.35 -35.50
C LYS A 257 -15.20 -6.96 -34.19
N SER A 258 -15.72 -5.94 -33.49
CA SER A 258 -15.17 -5.49 -32.21
C SER A 258 -15.33 -6.52 -31.08
N PHE A 259 -16.28 -7.44 -31.18
CA PHE A 259 -16.40 -8.57 -30.26
C PHE A 259 -15.43 -9.69 -30.63
N ASP A 260 -15.25 -9.97 -31.93
CA ASP A 260 -14.32 -10.99 -32.42
C ASP A 260 -12.85 -10.63 -32.11
N GLU A 261 -12.51 -9.34 -32.19
CA GLU A 261 -11.19 -8.79 -31.82
C GLU A 261 -10.83 -9.02 -30.34
N LEU A 262 -11.81 -9.28 -29.47
CA LEU A 262 -11.55 -9.59 -28.05
C LEU A 262 -10.86 -10.93 -27.83
N LYS A 263 -10.86 -11.84 -28.82
CA LYS A 263 -10.17 -13.13 -28.74
C LYS A 263 -8.69 -12.97 -28.43
N ASN A 264 -8.04 -11.97 -29.03
CA ASN A 264 -6.60 -11.75 -28.92
C ASN A 264 -6.26 -10.57 -28.00
N SER A 265 -7.26 -9.92 -27.39
CA SER A 265 -7.05 -8.72 -26.59
C SER A 265 -6.83 -9.07 -25.12
N ARG A 266 -5.73 -8.59 -24.55
CA ARG A 266 -5.52 -8.59 -23.09
C ARG A 266 -6.23 -7.44 -22.37
N LEU A 267 -6.63 -6.38 -23.09
CA LEU A 267 -7.22 -5.18 -22.51
C LEU A 267 -8.75 -5.33 -22.31
N GLY A 268 -9.23 -5.01 -21.09
CA GLY A 268 -10.62 -5.24 -20.62
C GLY A 268 -11.51 -3.99 -20.53
N TYR A 269 -11.35 -3.03 -21.45
CA TYR A 269 -11.98 -1.70 -21.33
C TYR A 269 -12.69 -1.20 -22.60
N SER A 270 -12.81 -2.03 -23.65
CA SER A 270 -13.52 -1.62 -24.86
C SER A 270 -15.04 -1.63 -24.66
N SER A 271 -15.78 -0.94 -25.53
CA SER A 271 -17.24 -0.96 -25.52
C SER A 271 -17.80 -2.37 -25.70
N ALA A 272 -17.17 -3.21 -26.53
CA ALA A 272 -17.57 -4.61 -26.72
C ALA A 272 -17.38 -5.42 -25.43
N ASP A 273 -16.24 -5.24 -24.76
CA ASP A 273 -15.92 -5.92 -23.51
C ASP A 273 -16.86 -5.51 -22.38
N ASN A 274 -17.16 -4.21 -22.26
CA ASN A 274 -18.12 -3.69 -21.27
C ASN A 274 -19.54 -4.21 -21.51
N ILE A 275 -19.98 -4.34 -22.77
CA ILE A 275 -21.27 -4.97 -23.11
C ILE A 275 -21.28 -6.45 -22.70
N LEU A 276 -20.25 -7.23 -23.08
CA LEU A 276 -20.16 -8.64 -22.70
C LEU A 276 -20.12 -8.82 -21.19
N TYR A 277 -19.34 -7.99 -20.47
CA TYR A 277 -19.30 -8.00 -19.02
C TYR A 277 -20.71 -7.83 -18.42
N CYS A 278 -21.48 -6.85 -18.90
CA CYS A 278 -22.84 -6.62 -18.40
C CYS A 278 -23.78 -7.79 -18.74
N ILE A 279 -23.70 -8.34 -19.96
CA ILE A 279 -24.51 -9.49 -20.39
C ILE A 279 -24.17 -10.74 -19.54
N TYR A 280 -22.89 -11.02 -19.34
CA TYR A 280 -22.42 -12.21 -18.65
C TYR A 280 -22.75 -12.20 -17.16
N ASN A 281 -22.58 -11.05 -16.51
CA ASN A 281 -22.83 -10.92 -15.07
C ASN A 281 -24.32 -10.69 -14.73
N TYR A 282 -25.04 -9.95 -15.58
CA TYR A 282 -26.37 -9.44 -15.22
C TYR A 282 -27.49 -9.78 -16.21
N GLY A 283 -27.17 -10.35 -17.38
CA GLY A 283 -28.19 -10.79 -18.35
C GLY A 283 -29.05 -11.93 -17.83
N ASP A 284 -30.25 -12.09 -18.41
CA ASP A 284 -31.16 -13.20 -18.15
C ASP A 284 -30.86 -14.40 -19.09
N LYS A 285 -31.76 -15.39 -19.15
CA LYS A 285 -31.59 -16.59 -20.01
C LYS A 285 -31.36 -16.26 -21.50
N LYS A 286 -31.76 -15.07 -21.99
CA LYS A 286 -31.51 -14.64 -23.37
C LYS A 286 -30.02 -14.36 -23.63
N ALA A 287 -29.20 -14.23 -22.59
CA ALA A 287 -27.75 -14.11 -22.71
C ALA A 287 -27.06 -15.44 -23.04
N ALA A 288 -27.67 -16.60 -22.74
CA ALA A 288 -27.03 -17.90 -22.90
C ALA A 288 -26.62 -18.22 -24.36
N PRO A 289 -27.43 -17.91 -25.40
CA PRO A 289 -27.01 -18.04 -26.79
C PRO A 289 -25.80 -17.16 -27.16
N ILE A 290 -25.71 -15.96 -26.58
CA ILE A 290 -24.60 -15.03 -26.81
C ILE A 290 -23.32 -15.59 -26.19
N ALA A 291 -23.38 -16.00 -24.92
CA ALA A 291 -22.25 -16.62 -24.23
C ALA A 291 -21.79 -17.91 -24.95
N THR A 292 -22.72 -18.74 -25.41
CA THR A 292 -22.40 -19.95 -26.19
C THR A 292 -21.68 -19.61 -27.50
N ASN A 293 -22.13 -18.58 -28.22
CA ASN A 293 -21.51 -18.16 -29.47
C ASN A 293 -20.09 -17.60 -29.23
N MET A 294 -19.92 -16.75 -28.22
CA MET A 294 -18.61 -16.19 -27.87
C MET A 294 -17.63 -17.27 -27.42
N LEU A 295 -18.08 -18.22 -26.61
CA LEU A 295 -17.28 -19.38 -26.22
C LEU A 295 -16.81 -20.19 -27.45
N LYS A 296 -17.70 -20.48 -28.40
CA LYS A 296 -17.35 -21.18 -29.64
C LYS A 296 -16.30 -20.44 -30.48
N LYS A 297 -16.26 -19.11 -30.38
CA LYS A 297 -15.29 -18.26 -31.08
C LYS A 297 -13.96 -18.10 -30.34
N GLY A 298 -13.86 -18.58 -29.09
CA GLY A 298 -12.70 -18.36 -28.22
C GLY A 298 -12.67 -16.94 -27.63
N VAL A 299 -13.80 -16.25 -27.58
CA VAL A 299 -13.88 -14.89 -27.01
C VAL A 299 -14.23 -14.99 -25.53
N ARG A 300 -13.31 -14.53 -24.66
CA ARG A 300 -13.52 -14.46 -23.20
C ARG A 300 -14.04 -15.80 -22.66
N GLU A 301 -13.33 -16.89 -22.97
CA GLU A 301 -13.82 -18.26 -22.73
C GLU A 301 -14.18 -18.51 -21.26
N GLU A 302 -13.30 -18.11 -20.35
CA GLU A 302 -13.49 -18.19 -18.91
C GLU A 302 -14.80 -17.50 -18.47
N GLN A 303 -14.99 -16.23 -18.85
CA GLN A 303 -16.18 -15.46 -18.45
C GLN A 303 -17.45 -15.97 -19.14
N SER A 304 -17.33 -16.51 -20.36
CA SER A 304 -18.44 -17.13 -21.08
C SER A 304 -18.90 -18.42 -20.39
N LEU A 305 -17.96 -19.25 -19.92
CA LEU A 305 -18.28 -20.45 -19.13
C LEU A 305 -18.96 -20.09 -17.80
N ILE A 306 -18.43 -19.12 -17.06
CA ILE A 306 -19.07 -18.62 -15.81
C ILE A 306 -20.50 -18.16 -16.09
N ALA A 307 -20.72 -17.39 -17.16
CA ALA A 307 -22.05 -16.94 -17.55
C ALA A 307 -23.00 -18.11 -17.86
N LEU A 308 -22.53 -19.14 -18.57
CA LEU A 308 -23.33 -20.32 -18.87
C LEU A 308 -23.69 -21.10 -17.60
N ILE A 309 -22.73 -21.32 -16.69
CA ILE A 309 -23.00 -21.94 -15.38
C ILE A 309 -24.02 -21.10 -14.60
N ARG A 310 -23.90 -19.76 -14.67
CA ARG A 310 -24.85 -18.85 -14.02
C ARG A 310 -26.28 -19.05 -14.54
N LEU A 311 -26.44 -19.17 -15.85
CA LEU A 311 -27.72 -19.12 -16.57
C LEU A 311 -28.40 -20.47 -16.74
N ASN A 312 -27.62 -21.53 -16.99
CA ASN A 312 -28.10 -22.88 -17.31
C ASN A 312 -27.98 -23.85 -16.13
N GLY A 313 -27.15 -23.52 -15.14
CA GLY A 313 -27.02 -24.30 -13.90
C GLY A 313 -26.11 -25.52 -14.02
N GLU A 314 -26.45 -26.57 -13.27
CA GLU A 314 -25.63 -27.80 -13.13
C GLU A 314 -25.34 -28.52 -14.46
N GLY A 315 -26.20 -28.34 -15.46
CA GLY A 315 -26.04 -28.95 -16.78
C GLY A 315 -24.73 -28.57 -17.51
N GLU A 316 -24.07 -27.49 -17.10
CA GLU A 316 -22.80 -27.04 -17.70
C GLU A 316 -21.57 -27.76 -17.12
N LEU A 317 -21.71 -28.62 -16.09
CA LEU A 317 -20.59 -29.38 -15.54
C LEU A 317 -19.88 -30.23 -16.61
N LYS A 318 -20.64 -30.78 -17.56
CA LYS A 318 -20.09 -31.55 -18.68
C LYS A 318 -19.09 -30.70 -19.48
N ARG A 319 -19.42 -29.44 -19.74
CA ARG A 319 -18.56 -28.52 -20.49
C ARG A 319 -17.31 -28.13 -19.71
N VAL A 320 -17.42 -27.96 -18.39
CA VAL A 320 -16.24 -27.74 -17.52
C VAL A 320 -15.31 -28.96 -17.55
N LYS A 321 -15.86 -30.18 -17.48
CA LYS A 321 -15.11 -31.44 -17.62
C LYS A 321 -14.40 -31.55 -18.97
N GLU A 322 -15.07 -31.16 -20.07
CA GLU A 322 -14.47 -31.12 -21.40
C GLU A 322 -13.27 -30.16 -21.48
N TYR A 323 -13.34 -28.98 -20.85
CA TYR A 323 -12.22 -28.05 -20.79
C TYR A 323 -11.05 -28.59 -19.95
N PHE A 324 -11.32 -29.21 -18.80
CA PHE A 324 -10.28 -29.83 -17.99
C PHE A 324 -9.61 -31.04 -18.65
N ALA A 325 -10.24 -31.67 -19.64
CA ALA A 325 -9.64 -32.76 -20.40
C ALA A 325 -8.64 -32.27 -21.47
N ASP A 326 -8.67 -30.98 -21.83
CA ASP A 326 -7.80 -30.36 -22.84
C ASP A 326 -6.73 -29.50 -22.17
N SER A 327 -5.46 -29.90 -22.30
CA SER A 327 -4.33 -29.18 -21.70
C SER A 327 -4.25 -27.72 -22.12
N SER A 328 -4.65 -27.37 -23.35
CA SER A 328 -4.63 -25.98 -23.82
C SER A 328 -5.72 -25.11 -23.22
N LYS A 329 -6.78 -25.75 -22.68
CA LYS A 329 -7.96 -25.08 -22.12
C LYS A 329 -8.10 -25.19 -20.62
N PHE A 330 -7.28 -26.04 -19.99
CA PHE A 330 -7.33 -26.34 -18.57
C PHE A 330 -7.38 -25.08 -17.70
N ASP A 331 -6.46 -24.14 -17.92
CA ASP A 331 -6.37 -22.89 -17.15
C ASP A 331 -7.67 -22.07 -17.22
N TYR A 332 -8.36 -22.02 -18.36
CA TYR A 332 -9.63 -21.29 -18.53
C TYR A 332 -10.79 -21.92 -17.77
N ALA A 333 -10.67 -23.17 -17.32
CA ALA A 333 -11.71 -23.86 -16.54
C ALA A 333 -11.56 -23.70 -15.02
N LEU A 334 -10.43 -23.21 -14.51
CA LEU A 334 -10.19 -23.08 -13.07
C LEU A 334 -11.20 -22.12 -12.40
N ALA A 335 -11.32 -20.88 -12.90
CA ALA A 335 -12.28 -19.92 -12.36
C ALA A 335 -13.76 -20.36 -12.54
N PRO A 336 -14.20 -20.91 -13.70
CA PRO A 336 -15.51 -21.50 -13.85
C PRO A 336 -15.78 -22.65 -12.87
N ALA A 337 -14.80 -23.51 -12.61
CA ALA A 337 -14.92 -24.62 -11.67
C ALA A 337 -15.06 -24.14 -10.23
N LYS A 338 -14.27 -23.14 -9.82
CA LYS A 338 -14.45 -22.45 -8.54
C LYS A 338 -15.87 -21.89 -8.41
N TYR A 339 -16.32 -21.12 -9.40
CA TYR A 339 -17.67 -20.55 -9.40
C TYR A 339 -18.76 -21.63 -9.31
N TYR A 340 -18.59 -22.75 -10.04
CA TYR A 340 -19.48 -23.90 -9.96
C TYR A 340 -19.53 -24.50 -8.55
N HIS A 341 -18.36 -24.76 -7.95
CA HIS A 341 -18.23 -25.29 -6.61
C HIS A 341 -18.96 -24.42 -5.57
N GLU A 342 -18.70 -23.12 -5.58
CA GLU A 342 -19.34 -22.16 -4.66
C GLU A 342 -20.86 -22.11 -4.85
N LYS A 343 -21.32 -22.08 -6.11
CA LYS A 343 -22.74 -21.94 -6.42
C LYS A 343 -23.56 -23.19 -6.10
N PHE A 344 -22.99 -24.38 -6.27
CA PHE A 344 -23.68 -25.66 -6.10
C PHE A 344 -23.18 -26.42 -4.86
N ARG A 345 -23.35 -25.78 -3.69
CA ARG A 345 -23.16 -26.37 -2.35
C ARG A 345 -21.77 -26.96 -2.09
N LYS A 346 -20.71 -26.29 -2.55
CA LYS A 346 -19.32 -26.74 -2.38
C LYS A 346 -19.13 -28.18 -2.88
N ASN A 347 -19.58 -28.48 -4.10
CA ASN A 347 -19.49 -29.81 -4.68
C ASN A 347 -18.06 -30.37 -4.60
N SER A 348 -17.89 -31.42 -3.80
CA SER A 348 -16.60 -32.04 -3.45
C SER A 348 -15.93 -32.76 -4.62
N GLU A 349 -16.65 -32.99 -5.73
CA GLU A 349 -16.06 -33.57 -6.94
C GLU A 349 -15.17 -32.57 -7.70
N ILE A 350 -15.39 -31.27 -7.55
CA ILE A 350 -14.67 -30.26 -8.34
C ILE A 350 -13.18 -30.20 -8.01
N PRO A 351 -12.76 -30.10 -6.72
CA PRO A 351 -11.34 -30.13 -6.37
C PRO A 351 -10.63 -31.40 -6.85
N LYS A 352 -11.29 -32.54 -6.67
CA LYS A 352 -10.81 -33.84 -7.14
C LYS A 352 -10.64 -33.84 -8.66
N LEU A 353 -11.63 -33.36 -9.41
CA LEU A 353 -11.58 -33.24 -10.87
C LEU A 353 -10.42 -32.37 -11.35
N ILE A 354 -10.14 -31.24 -10.68
CA ILE A 354 -9.02 -30.36 -11.02
C ILE A 354 -7.69 -31.14 -10.91
N LEU A 355 -7.48 -31.82 -9.78
CA LEU A 355 -6.26 -32.59 -9.50
C LEU A 355 -6.10 -33.80 -10.44
N GLU A 356 -7.16 -34.60 -10.63
CA GLU A 356 -7.14 -35.75 -11.54
C GLU A 356 -6.88 -35.35 -12.99
N SER A 357 -7.38 -34.19 -13.42
CA SER A 357 -7.11 -33.69 -14.76
C SER A 357 -5.70 -33.14 -14.90
N LEU A 358 -5.15 -32.48 -13.87
CA LEU A 358 -3.77 -32.00 -13.87
C LEU A 358 -2.76 -33.15 -13.96
N ASP A 359 -3.00 -34.25 -13.23
CA ASP A 359 -2.13 -35.45 -13.21
C ASP A 359 -2.08 -36.19 -14.55
N LYS A 360 -3.08 -36.01 -15.42
CA LYS A 360 -3.08 -36.60 -16.77
C LYS A 360 -2.10 -35.91 -17.72
N PHE A 361 -1.63 -34.71 -17.41
CA PHE A 361 -0.71 -33.97 -18.27
C PHE A 361 0.73 -34.28 -17.92
N LYS A 362 1.53 -34.67 -18.92
CA LYS A 362 2.92 -35.11 -18.72
C LYS A 362 3.85 -34.00 -18.24
N ASN A 363 3.62 -32.75 -18.67
CA ASN A 363 4.44 -31.59 -18.32
C ASN A 363 3.52 -30.42 -17.92
N ASN A 364 3.44 -30.12 -16.63
CA ASN A 364 2.74 -28.95 -16.12
C ASN A 364 3.76 -27.84 -15.83
N SER A 365 3.50 -26.63 -16.31
CA SER A 365 4.32 -25.47 -15.96
C SER A 365 4.13 -25.09 -14.50
N VAL A 366 5.15 -24.48 -13.89
CA VAL A 366 5.07 -23.92 -12.52
C VAL A 366 3.86 -23.00 -12.40
N GLN A 367 3.68 -22.08 -13.35
CA GLN A 367 2.53 -21.17 -13.39
C GLN A 367 1.17 -21.89 -13.37
N ARG A 368 1.03 -23.05 -14.04
CA ARG A 368 -0.22 -23.82 -14.01
C ARG A 368 -0.44 -24.45 -12.64
N ILE A 369 0.62 -24.97 -12.04
CA ILE A 369 0.59 -25.57 -10.70
C ILE A 369 0.16 -24.50 -9.69
N ASP A 370 0.77 -23.31 -9.72
CA ASP A 370 0.43 -22.19 -8.83
C ASP A 370 -1.03 -21.78 -8.97
N LYS A 371 -1.55 -21.66 -10.20
CA LYS A 371 -2.97 -21.35 -10.42
C LYS A 371 -3.90 -22.41 -9.83
N VAL A 372 -3.53 -23.69 -9.90
CA VAL A 372 -4.32 -24.78 -9.30
C VAL A 372 -4.30 -24.66 -7.79
N VAL A 373 -3.13 -24.46 -7.19
CA VAL A 373 -2.98 -24.31 -5.74
C VAL A 373 -3.79 -23.10 -5.24
N GLU A 374 -3.61 -21.95 -5.88
CA GLU A 374 -4.35 -20.73 -5.58
C GLU A 374 -5.87 -20.95 -5.70
N THR A 375 -6.31 -21.67 -6.73
CA THR A 375 -7.74 -22.00 -6.93
C THR A 375 -8.27 -22.88 -5.79
N LEU A 376 -7.52 -23.91 -5.36
CA LEU A 376 -7.92 -24.80 -4.27
C LEU A 376 -7.94 -24.09 -2.91
N ILE A 377 -6.97 -23.21 -2.64
CA ILE A 377 -6.98 -22.33 -1.47
C ILE A 377 -8.23 -21.45 -1.49
N LYS A 378 -8.50 -20.78 -2.61
CA LYS A 378 -9.68 -19.92 -2.81
C LYS A 378 -11.03 -20.65 -2.76
N MET A 379 -11.05 -21.98 -2.79
CA MET A 379 -12.24 -22.82 -2.64
C MET A 379 -12.43 -23.36 -1.21
N ASP A 380 -11.52 -23.05 -0.28
CA ASP A 380 -11.40 -23.67 1.04
C ASP A 380 -11.18 -25.19 0.96
N GLN A 381 -10.31 -25.65 0.04
CA GLN A 381 -10.09 -27.07 -0.26
C GLN A 381 -8.64 -27.50 0.01
N THR A 382 -8.01 -26.88 1.00
CA THR A 382 -6.62 -27.13 1.38
C THR A 382 -6.37 -28.53 1.94
N GLN A 383 -7.39 -29.19 2.48
CA GLN A 383 -7.38 -30.60 2.90
C GLN A 383 -6.95 -31.58 1.80
N TRP A 384 -7.00 -31.20 0.52
CA TRP A 384 -6.48 -32.05 -0.55
C TRP A 384 -4.95 -32.12 -0.55
N PHE A 385 -4.25 -31.12 0.01
CA PHE A 385 -2.80 -31.12 0.12
C PHE A 385 -2.27 -32.11 1.17
N THR A 386 -3.07 -32.46 2.17
CA THR A 386 -2.69 -33.48 3.15
C THR A 386 -2.89 -34.91 2.63
N ASN A 387 -3.71 -35.10 1.59
CA ASN A 387 -4.08 -36.42 1.04
C ASN A 387 -3.90 -36.48 -0.49
N LEU A 388 -2.89 -35.80 -1.06
CA LEU A 388 -2.68 -35.72 -2.52
C LEU A 388 -2.51 -37.09 -3.17
N GLU A 389 -1.83 -38.01 -2.49
CA GLU A 389 -1.56 -39.38 -2.96
C GLU A 389 -2.82 -40.18 -3.29
N SER A 390 -3.97 -39.80 -2.72
CA SER A 390 -5.25 -40.44 -3.03
C SER A 390 -5.81 -40.08 -4.42
N VAL A 391 -5.23 -39.07 -5.08
CA VAL A 391 -5.71 -38.51 -6.37
C VAL A 391 -4.61 -38.36 -7.41
N VAL A 392 -3.44 -37.86 -7.01
CA VAL A 392 -2.31 -37.57 -7.88
C VAL A 392 -1.33 -38.73 -7.82
N LYS A 393 -1.02 -39.34 -8.98
CA LYS A 393 -0.11 -40.49 -9.06
C LYS A 393 1.33 -40.08 -9.34
N SER A 394 1.55 -38.94 -9.99
CA SER A 394 2.88 -38.44 -10.30
C SER A 394 3.57 -37.88 -9.05
N LYS A 395 4.66 -38.53 -8.61
CA LYS A 395 5.45 -38.07 -7.45
C LYS A 395 6.00 -36.65 -7.65
N GLY A 396 6.60 -36.37 -8.81
CA GLY A 396 7.12 -35.03 -9.10
C GLY A 396 6.02 -33.95 -9.14
N LEU A 397 4.81 -34.28 -9.57
CA LEU A 397 3.69 -33.34 -9.52
C LEU A 397 3.22 -33.09 -8.08
N MET A 398 3.17 -34.13 -7.24
CA MET A 398 2.85 -33.98 -5.81
C MET A 398 3.87 -33.07 -5.12
N ASP A 399 5.16 -33.31 -5.31
CA ASP A 399 6.23 -32.51 -4.72
C ASP A 399 6.12 -31.02 -5.14
N ASN A 400 5.83 -30.77 -6.42
CA ASN A 400 5.62 -29.41 -6.94
C ASN A 400 4.35 -28.74 -6.38
N LEU A 401 3.24 -29.49 -6.24
CA LEU A 401 2.00 -28.98 -5.64
C LEU A 401 2.19 -28.66 -4.16
N LEU A 402 2.88 -29.50 -3.39
CA LEU A 402 3.18 -29.26 -1.99
C LEU A 402 4.12 -28.07 -1.80
N SER A 403 5.14 -27.94 -2.64
CA SER A 403 6.07 -26.80 -2.61
C SER A 403 5.34 -25.49 -2.92
N SER A 404 4.54 -25.47 -4.00
CA SER A 404 3.70 -24.32 -4.36
C SER A 404 2.68 -24.00 -3.26
N TYR A 405 2.08 -25.01 -2.63
CA TYR A 405 1.19 -24.84 -1.48
C TYR A 405 1.92 -24.26 -0.27
N ALA A 406 3.12 -24.72 0.10
CA ALA A 406 3.88 -24.14 1.20
C ALA A 406 4.18 -22.65 0.98
N ILE A 407 4.54 -22.26 -0.25
CA ILE A 407 4.75 -20.86 -0.63
C ILE A 407 3.44 -20.06 -0.55
N LEU A 408 2.35 -20.60 -1.09
CA LEU A 408 1.06 -19.89 -1.20
C LEU A 408 0.19 -19.96 0.07
N ARG A 409 0.49 -20.85 1.04
CA ARG A 409 -0.30 -21.10 2.26
C ARG A 409 0.22 -20.33 3.48
N ASN A 410 1.42 -19.77 3.48
CA ASN A 410 1.86 -18.85 4.53
C ASN A 410 1.03 -17.56 4.46
N ASN A 411 -0.20 -17.68 4.92
CA ASN A 411 -1.27 -16.74 4.69
C ASN A 411 -1.06 -15.58 5.67
N PRO A 412 -1.20 -14.33 5.21
CA PRO A 412 -1.21 -13.12 6.03
C PRO A 412 -1.82 -13.27 7.44
N GLU A 413 -2.92 -14.01 7.55
CA GLU A 413 -3.63 -14.34 8.77
C GLU A 413 -2.78 -15.14 9.79
N GLU A 414 -2.02 -16.15 9.35
CA GLU A 414 -1.19 -16.99 10.24
C GLU A 414 0.03 -16.21 10.77
N ILE A 415 0.60 -15.32 9.94
CA ILE A 415 1.71 -14.44 10.36
C ILE A 415 1.20 -13.37 11.34
N ALA A 416 0.05 -12.76 11.06
CA ALA A 416 -0.58 -11.80 11.97
C ALA A 416 -0.88 -12.42 13.34
N GLU A 417 -1.38 -13.66 13.35
CA GLU A 417 -1.63 -14.41 14.57
C GLU A 417 -0.33 -14.75 15.30
N ALA A 418 0.74 -15.12 14.59
CA ALA A 418 2.05 -15.37 15.19
C ALA A 418 2.61 -14.12 15.88
N LEU A 419 2.58 -12.95 15.23
CA LEU A 419 3.03 -11.68 15.83
C LEU A 419 2.30 -11.40 17.16
N TYR A 420 1.00 -11.64 17.20
CA TYR A 420 0.18 -11.42 18.40
C TYR A 420 0.43 -12.47 19.50
N LEU A 421 0.43 -13.76 19.15
CA LEU A 421 0.56 -14.85 20.13
C LEU A 421 1.96 -14.92 20.76
N ILE A 422 2.99 -14.53 20.00
CA ILE A 422 4.37 -14.44 20.50
C ILE A 422 4.54 -13.23 21.44
N GLY A 423 3.70 -12.19 21.30
CA GLY A 423 3.79 -10.96 22.07
C GLY A 423 4.65 -9.88 21.43
N LEU A 424 4.88 -9.93 20.11
CA LEU A 424 5.53 -8.84 19.37
C LEU A 424 4.60 -7.64 19.16
N ILE A 425 3.28 -7.88 19.18
CA ILE A 425 2.25 -6.84 19.16
C ILE A 425 1.22 -7.10 20.26
N ASP A 426 0.75 -6.04 20.90
CA ASP A 426 -0.25 -6.14 21.98
C ASP A 426 -1.68 -6.32 21.49
N THR A 427 -1.95 -5.93 20.23
CA THR A 427 -3.29 -5.98 19.65
C THR A 427 -3.29 -6.81 18.37
N PRO A 428 -4.27 -7.71 18.19
CA PRO A 428 -4.39 -8.45 16.93
C PRO A 428 -4.53 -7.51 15.73
N ILE A 429 -3.78 -7.78 14.66
CA ILE A 429 -3.85 -7.00 13.43
C ILE A 429 -5.28 -7.08 12.86
N GLN A 430 -5.84 -5.93 12.51
CA GLN A 430 -7.18 -5.86 11.95
C GLN A 430 -7.27 -6.59 10.60
N SER A 431 -8.40 -7.26 10.34
CA SER A 431 -8.62 -8.01 9.09
C SER A 431 -8.48 -7.14 7.83
N SER A 432 -8.71 -5.82 7.92
CA SER A 432 -8.48 -4.87 6.83
C SER A 432 -7.00 -4.75 6.47
N LEU A 433 -6.11 -4.68 7.47
CA LEU A 433 -4.65 -4.61 7.27
C LEU A 433 -4.08 -5.95 6.80
N ILE A 434 -4.59 -7.07 7.33
CA ILE A 434 -4.26 -8.41 6.82
C ILE A 434 -4.66 -8.54 5.34
N SER A 435 -5.83 -8.03 4.99
CA SER A 435 -6.28 -8.00 3.59
C SER A 435 -5.38 -7.10 2.74
N GLU A 436 -4.92 -5.97 3.27
CA GLU A 436 -3.99 -5.08 2.58
C GLU A 436 -2.67 -5.81 2.27
N ALA A 437 -2.01 -6.39 3.27
CA ALA A 437 -0.79 -7.17 3.08
C ALA A 437 -0.93 -8.35 2.11
N LYS A 438 -2.13 -8.95 2.02
CA LYS A 438 -2.44 -10.02 1.06
C LYS A 438 -2.45 -9.57 -0.40
N TYR A 439 -2.82 -8.32 -0.64
CA TYR A 439 -2.98 -7.75 -1.98
C TYR A 439 -1.94 -6.67 -2.31
N ASN A 440 -1.07 -6.35 -1.37
CA ASN A 440 0.02 -5.40 -1.55
C ASN A 440 1.21 -6.12 -2.20
N ASP A 441 1.67 -5.57 -3.32
CA ASP A 441 2.76 -6.12 -4.14
C ASP A 441 4.08 -5.41 -3.82
N ARG A 442 4.35 -5.09 -2.55
CA ARG A 442 5.59 -4.39 -2.15
C ARG A 442 6.80 -5.33 -2.19
N TYR A 443 6.65 -6.53 -1.62
CA TYR A 443 7.66 -7.58 -1.63
C TYR A 443 7.25 -8.72 -2.57
N PHE A 444 8.24 -9.36 -3.22
CA PHE A 444 8.05 -10.49 -4.13
C PHE A 444 9.03 -11.62 -3.84
N GLY A 445 8.66 -12.86 -4.21
CA GLY A 445 9.50 -14.05 -4.02
C GLY A 445 9.03 -14.97 -2.90
N LYS A 446 9.94 -15.87 -2.46
CA LYS A 446 9.66 -17.02 -1.60
C LYS A 446 9.07 -16.64 -0.22
N ASP A 447 9.39 -15.44 0.28
CA ASP A 447 9.02 -14.97 1.63
C ASP A 447 8.23 -13.64 1.60
N ALA A 448 7.74 -13.25 0.42
CA ALA A 448 7.06 -11.97 0.20
C ALA A 448 5.89 -11.71 1.14
N HIS A 449 5.08 -12.73 1.40
CA HIS A 449 3.92 -12.67 2.30
C HIS A 449 4.32 -12.38 3.75
N ILE A 450 5.49 -12.85 4.21
CA ILE A 450 6.04 -12.52 5.53
C ILE A 450 6.37 -11.04 5.57
N TYR A 451 7.17 -10.55 4.62
CA TYR A 451 7.58 -9.14 4.61
C TYR A 451 6.42 -8.18 4.35
N ASN A 452 5.45 -8.52 3.49
CA ASN A 452 4.24 -7.73 3.30
C ASN A 452 3.41 -7.65 4.59
N MET A 453 3.35 -8.73 5.37
CA MET A 453 2.68 -8.71 6.69
C MET A 453 3.44 -7.92 7.74
N LEU A 454 4.75 -8.11 7.81
CA LEU A 454 5.62 -7.35 8.69
C LEU A 454 5.54 -5.86 8.37
N HIS A 455 5.50 -5.48 7.09
CA HIS A 455 5.36 -4.10 6.67
C HIS A 455 4.09 -3.42 7.20
N VAL A 456 2.94 -4.11 7.23
CA VAL A 456 1.70 -3.55 7.79
C VAL A 456 1.63 -3.63 9.32
N SER A 457 2.58 -4.30 9.98
CA SER A 457 2.64 -4.39 11.44
C SER A 457 3.12 -3.09 12.10
N GLY A 458 3.85 -2.25 11.37
CA GLY A 458 4.49 -1.05 11.92
C GLY A 458 5.72 -1.33 12.78
N LEU A 459 6.30 -2.53 12.69
CA LEU A 459 7.53 -2.92 13.42
C LEU A 459 8.69 -3.24 12.47
N PHE A 460 8.44 -3.20 11.16
CA PHE A 460 9.32 -3.75 10.16
C PHE A 460 10.05 -2.66 9.40
N ILE A 461 11.37 -2.82 9.35
CA ILE A 461 12.27 -1.88 8.71
C ILE A 461 12.98 -2.60 7.57
N ASP A 462 12.92 -2.00 6.40
CA ASP A 462 13.64 -2.41 5.21
C ASP A 462 14.58 -1.27 4.82
N LEU A 463 15.81 -1.35 5.31
CA LEU A 463 16.79 -0.28 5.27
C LEU A 463 17.70 -0.46 4.04
N ASP A 464 17.58 0.45 3.08
CA ASP A 464 18.49 0.53 1.94
C ASP A 464 19.81 1.17 2.41
N THR A 465 20.88 0.38 2.35
CA THR A 465 22.21 0.78 2.83
C THR A 465 23.00 1.62 1.84
N SER A 466 22.42 1.91 0.67
CA SER A 466 23.02 2.68 -0.43
C SER A 466 22.47 4.10 -0.56
N LEU A 467 21.60 4.53 0.35
CA LEU A 467 20.94 5.83 0.28
C LEU A 467 21.92 7.00 0.40
N PRO A 468 21.69 8.12 -0.32
CA PRO A 468 22.51 9.33 -0.18
C PRO A 468 22.45 9.88 1.25
N THR A 469 23.58 10.34 1.80
CA THR A 469 23.71 10.87 3.17
C THR A 469 22.72 11.99 3.53
N GLU A 470 22.21 12.72 2.54
CA GLU A 470 21.15 13.72 2.71
C GLU A 470 19.81 13.13 3.20
N GLN A 471 19.60 11.81 3.05
CA GLN A 471 18.37 11.11 3.46
C GLN A 471 18.45 10.54 4.89
N VAL A 472 19.51 10.82 5.64
CA VAL A 472 19.67 10.32 7.02
C VAL A 472 18.52 10.77 7.92
N GLY A 473 18.13 12.05 7.87
CA GLY A 473 17.00 12.56 8.68
C GLY A 473 15.70 11.80 8.41
N SER A 474 15.30 11.66 7.14
CA SER A 474 14.10 10.89 6.77
C SER A 474 14.19 9.40 7.11
N THR A 475 15.40 8.85 7.14
CA THR A 475 15.62 7.46 7.53
C THR A 475 15.41 7.29 9.03
N VAL A 476 15.86 8.22 9.86
CA VAL A 476 15.60 8.16 11.30
C VAL A 476 14.11 8.32 11.61
N ASP A 477 13.41 9.24 10.94
CA ASP A 477 11.95 9.37 11.07
C ASP A 477 11.25 8.03 10.74
N TYR A 478 11.68 7.35 9.67
CA TYR A 478 11.18 6.03 9.31
C TYR A 478 11.45 4.96 10.37
N LEU A 479 12.61 4.99 11.03
CA LEU A 479 12.93 4.07 12.14
C LEU A 479 12.05 4.34 13.36
N PHE A 480 11.79 5.61 13.70
CA PHE A 480 10.93 5.99 14.82
C PHE A 480 9.48 5.58 14.58
N ASP A 481 8.96 5.81 13.38
CA ASP A 481 7.61 5.39 13.00
C ASP A 481 7.40 3.88 13.11
N ASN A 482 8.49 3.08 13.03
CA ASN A 482 8.46 1.61 13.08
C ASN A 482 8.97 1.02 14.40
N SER A 483 8.88 1.77 15.51
CA SER A 483 9.46 1.41 16.81
C SER A 483 8.44 1.31 17.96
N SER A 484 7.17 1.01 17.69
CA SER A 484 6.12 0.92 18.73
C SER A 484 6.01 2.15 19.65
N ASN A 485 6.30 3.36 19.15
CA ASN A 485 6.35 4.59 19.94
C ASN A 485 7.47 4.62 21.01
N ALA A 486 8.46 3.71 20.96
CA ALA A 486 9.58 3.71 21.89
C ALA A 486 10.33 5.06 21.89
N PHE A 487 10.25 5.81 20.79
CA PHE A 487 10.88 7.11 20.60
C PHE A 487 9.91 8.32 20.59
N GLU A 488 8.66 8.20 21.06
CA GLU A 488 7.61 9.25 20.95
C GLU A 488 7.97 10.62 21.58
N ASN A 489 8.94 10.68 22.49
CA ASN A 489 9.39 11.92 23.15
C ASN A 489 10.86 12.26 22.88
N THR A 490 11.41 11.75 21.77
CA THR A 490 12.79 11.98 21.38
C THR A 490 12.90 13.29 20.59
N LEU A 491 13.95 14.07 20.85
CA LEU A 491 14.35 15.15 19.95
C LEU A 491 15.58 14.71 19.18
N ILE A 492 15.61 14.98 17.88
CA ILE A 492 16.75 14.64 17.04
C ILE A 492 17.15 15.82 16.16
N GLY A 493 18.45 16.06 16.08
CA GLY A 493 19.07 16.94 15.10
C GLY A 493 20.11 16.17 14.29
N THR A 494 20.10 16.39 12.99
CA THR A 494 21.10 15.85 12.06
C THR A 494 21.83 17.02 11.42
N GLU A 495 23.13 17.11 11.68
CA GLU A 495 24.01 18.12 11.09
C GLU A 495 24.98 17.44 10.10
N LEU A 496 25.05 17.98 8.89
CA LEU A 496 26.12 17.66 7.94
C LEU A 496 27.30 18.59 8.27
N GLU A 497 28.30 18.05 8.97
CA GLU A 497 29.46 18.85 9.40
C GLU A 497 30.39 19.18 8.21
N ASP A 498 30.56 18.24 7.28
CA ASP A 498 31.31 18.36 6.02
C ASP A 498 30.77 17.36 4.97
N GLU A 499 31.25 17.38 3.71
CA GLU A 499 30.82 16.45 2.64
C GLU A 499 30.94 14.94 3.00
N ASN A 500 31.71 14.63 4.06
CA ASN A 500 32.07 13.28 4.47
C ASN A 500 31.75 12.94 5.94
N GLN A 501 31.08 13.82 6.69
CA GLN A 501 30.80 13.60 8.12
C GLN A 501 29.38 14.04 8.49
N ILE A 502 28.67 13.15 9.19
CA ILE A 502 27.32 13.39 9.72
C ILE A 502 27.38 13.32 11.23
N SER A 503 26.73 14.28 11.88
CA SER A 503 26.55 14.35 13.32
C SER A 503 25.07 14.22 13.65
N ILE A 504 24.75 13.35 14.60
CA ILE A 504 23.40 13.13 15.10
C ILE A 504 23.39 13.48 16.58
N THR A 505 22.58 14.45 16.95
CA THR A 505 22.25 14.75 18.34
C THR A 505 20.87 14.18 18.63
N LEU A 506 20.79 13.18 19.51
CA LEU A 506 19.54 12.54 19.92
C LEU A 506 19.34 12.78 21.42
N ILE A 507 18.19 13.34 21.81
CA ILE A 507 17.82 13.55 23.20
C ILE A 507 16.66 12.62 23.54
N PHE A 508 16.90 11.71 24.46
CA PHE A 508 15.91 10.78 24.96
C PHE A 508 15.85 10.84 26.49
N ASN A 509 14.66 11.08 27.04
CA ASN A 509 14.47 11.36 28.46
C ASN A 509 15.41 12.50 28.96
N GLU A 510 16.28 12.20 29.93
CA GLU A 510 17.23 13.13 30.53
C GLU A 510 18.65 13.04 29.95
N ASN A 511 18.88 12.21 28.93
CA ASN A 511 20.18 12.01 28.32
C ASN A 511 20.24 12.59 26.90
N ALA A 512 21.40 13.12 26.53
CA ALA A 512 21.72 13.46 25.14
C ALA A 512 22.81 12.52 24.61
N TYR A 513 22.69 12.14 23.35
CA TYR A 513 23.60 11.26 22.63
C TYR A 513 24.14 12.02 21.42
N ILE A 514 25.45 12.24 21.40
CA ILE A 514 26.14 12.85 20.27
C ILE A 514 26.87 11.75 19.52
N PHE A 515 26.46 11.54 18.29
CA PHE A 515 26.97 10.50 17.41
C PHE A 515 27.59 11.11 16.15
N SER A 516 28.77 10.65 15.75
CA SER A 516 29.45 11.15 14.54
C SER A 516 29.87 10.01 13.62
N SER A 517 29.38 10.00 12.39
CA SER A 517 29.69 8.99 11.37
C SER A 517 30.48 9.58 10.21
N LYS A 518 31.42 8.80 9.66
CA LYS A 518 32.19 9.15 8.46
C LYS A 518 31.59 8.44 7.25
N LYS A 519 31.63 9.07 6.08
CA LYS A 519 31.07 8.53 4.82
C LYS A 519 31.67 7.19 4.36
N GLU A 520 32.89 6.86 4.77
CA GLU A 520 33.52 5.56 4.48
C GLU A 520 32.86 4.40 5.25
N SER A 521 32.16 4.69 6.36
CA SER A 521 31.35 3.72 7.08
C SER A 521 29.88 3.82 6.68
N ASN A 522 29.14 2.72 6.84
CA ASN A 522 27.71 2.70 6.52
C ASN A 522 26.93 3.36 7.67
N CYS A 523 26.77 4.69 7.60
CA CYS A 523 26.10 5.49 8.62
C CYS A 523 24.71 4.96 9.02
N TYR A 524 23.97 4.32 8.10
CA TYR A 524 22.65 3.75 8.39
C TYR A 524 22.71 2.55 9.33
N LEU A 525 23.72 1.69 9.19
CA LEU A 525 23.92 0.57 10.12
C LEU A 525 24.39 1.06 11.48
N GLU A 526 25.23 2.10 11.51
CA GLU A 526 25.68 2.69 12.77
C GLU A 526 24.55 3.40 13.52
N ILE A 527 23.59 4.03 12.80
CA ILE A 527 22.37 4.59 13.39
C ILE A 527 21.56 3.50 14.12
N ILE A 528 21.42 2.30 13.54
CA ILE A 528 20.77 1.19 14.25
C ILE A 528 21.51 0.84 15.55
N GLY A 529 22.85 0.86 15.52
CA GLY A 529 23.68 0.70 16.71
C GLY A 529 23.41 1.77 17.76
N LEU A 530 23.42 3.06 17.35
CA LEU A 530 23.05 4.19 18.21
C LEU A 530 21.68 4.00 18.85
N LEU A 531 20.64 3.70 18.06
CA LEU A 531 19.28 3.58 18.59
C LEU A 531 19.14 2.40 19.56
N ASN A 532 19.79 1.26 19.27
CA ASN A 532 19.80 0.13 20.18
C ASN A 532 20.54 0.45 21.50
N GLN A 533 21.62 1.24 21.44
CA GLN A 533 22.33 1.72 22.64
C GLN A 533 21.46 2.67 23.46
N VAL A 534 20.74 3.60 22.81
CA VAL A 534 19.80 4.50 23.48
C VAL A 534 18.72 3.71 24.23
N LEU A 535 18.16 2.66 23.60
CA LEU A 535 17.15 1.79 24.22
C LEU A 535 17.72 1.00 25.39
N GLU A 536 18.96 0.52 25.28
CA GLU A 536 19.67 -0.21 26.34
C GLU A 536 19.96 0.66 27.55
N ASP A 537 20.47 1.86 27.33
CA ASP A 537 20.75 2.83 28.39
C ASP A 537 19.50 3.29 29.16
N ASN A 538 18.31 3.09 28.60
CA ASN A 538 17.03 3.51 29.17
C ASN A 538 16.14 2.32 29.58
N ASP A 539 16.73 1.14 29.77
CA ASP A 539 16.06 -0.08 30.25
C ASP A 539 14.80 -0.47 29.43
N VAL A 540 14.80 -0.18 28.13
CA VAL A 540 13.79 -0.68 27.20
C VAL A 540 14.17 -2.11 26.81
N GLU A 541 13.23 -3.04 26.65
CA GLU A 541 13.54 -4.44 26.30
C GLU A 541 13.66 -4.64 24.77
N GLU A 542 12.88 -3.89 24.00
CA GLU A 542 12.78 -4.00 22.54
C GLU A 542 14.02 -3.46 21.81
N ARG A 543 14.44 -4.12 20.74
CA ARG A 543 15.58 -3.73 19.90
C ARG A 543 15.27 -3.89 18.42
N PHE A 544 16.02 -3.20 17.57
CA PHE A 544 16.06 -3.47 16.14
C PHE A 544 16.83 -4.76 15.87
N CYS A 545 16.10 -5.86 15.64
CA CYS A 545 16.66 -7.19 15.46
C CYS A 545 16.77 -7.54 13.96
N VAL A 546 17.97 -7.90 13.48
CA VAL A 546 18.21 -8.24 12.06
C VAL A 546 17.37 -9.45 11.63
N LEU A 547 16.55 -9.32 10.59
CA LEU A 547 15.82 -10.42 9.94
C LEU A 547 16.63 -11.07 8.81
N SER A 548 17.19 -10.25 7.94
CA SER A 548 18.00 -10.68 6.80
C SER A 548 18.90 -9.55 6.33
N SER A 549 20.05 -9.88 5.73
CA SER A 549 20.98 -8.91 5.16
C SER A 549 21.32 -9.29 3.72
N SER A 550 21.55 -8.27 2.90
CA SER A 550 22.07 -8.34 1.53
C SER A 550 23.02 -7.18 1.30
N ASP A 551 23.77 -7.20 0.19
CA ASP A 551 24.76 -6.15 -0.12
C ASP A 551 24.14 -4.74 -0.24
N GLU A 552 22.84 -4.66 -0.58
CA GLU A 552 22.12 -3.41 -0.84
C GLU A 552 21.09 -3.06 0.24
N ALA A 553 20.72 -4.00 1.12
CA ALA A 553 19.67 -3.78 2.11
C ALA A 553 19.77 -4.68 3.34
N VAL A 554 19.43 -4.13 4.50
CA VAL A 554 19.28 -4.87 5.75
C VAL A 554 17.87 -4.70 6.28
N ARG A 555 17.25 -5.83 6.65
CA ARG A 555 15.89 -5.87 7.18
C ARG A 555 15.92 -6.10 8.67
N TYR A 556 15.11 -5.34 9.41
CA TYR A 556 14.99 -5.44 10.86
C TYR A 556 13.53 -5.62 11.28
N LEU A 557 13.35 -6.26 12.43
CA LEU A 557 12.10 -6.29 13.18
C LEU A 557 12.34 -5.68 14.55
N PHE A 558 11.57 -4.66 14.88
CA PHE A 558 11.59 -4.06 16.21
C PHE A 558 10.80 -4.91 17.21
N GLY A 559 11.42 -5.27 18.32
CA GLY A 559 10.79 -6.05 19.39
C GLY A 559 11.81 -6.71 20.32
N ASP A 560 11.32 -7.43 21.33
CA ASP A 560 12.17 -8.23 22.21
C ASP A 560 12.96 -9.29 21.42
N LYS A 561 14.26 -9.43 21.73
CA LYS A 561 15.18 -10.30 20.99
C LYS A 561 14.73 -11.77 20.98
N GLU A 562 14.24 -12.29 22.10
CA GLU A 562 13.79 -13.68 22.21
C GLU A 562 12.48 -13.89 21.45
N TYR A 563 11.55 -12.92 21.51
CA TYR A 563 10.30 -12.99 20.75
C TYR A 563 10.54 -12.93 19.25
N VAL A 564 11.44 -12.06 18.78
CA VAL A 564 11.84 -12.02 17.37
C VAL A 564 12.49 -13.33 16.94
N LYS A 565 13.32 -13.95 17.79
CA LYS A 565 13.93 -15.26 17.52
C LYS A 565 12.87 -16.35 17.35
N VAL A 566 11.89 -16.44 18.25
CA VAL A 566 10.76 -17.38 18.15
C VAL A 566 9.98 -17.16 16.86
N PHE A 567 9.70 -15.91 16.51
CA PHE A 567 8.98 -15.56 15.28
C PHE A 567 9.71 -16.04 14.03
N LYS A 568 11.02 -15.78 13.92
CA LYS A 568 11.84 -16.24 12.78
C LYS A 568 11.80 -17.75 12.60
N THR A 569 11.88 -18.50 13.70
CA THR A 569 11.80 -19.96 13.66
C THR A 569 10.42 -20.43 13.21
N GLN A 570 9.33 -19.86 13.76
CA GLN A 570 7.96 -20.23 13.40
C GLN A 570 7.62 -19.92 11.94
N CYS A 571 8.13 -18.81 11.41
CA CYS A 571 7.94 -18.43 10.01
C CYS A 571 8.93 -19.10 9.05
N GLY A 572 9.82 -19.99 9.53
CA GLY A 572 10.79 -20.72 8.71
C GLY A 572 11.86 -19.83 8.07
N MET A 573 12.15 -18.67 8.67
CA MET A 573 13.17 -17.71 8.20
C MET A 573 14.59 -18.14 8.59
N ILE A 574 14.73 -19.02 9.58
CA ILE A 574 15.98 -19.68 9.97
C ILE A 574 15.76 -21.20 9.83
N PRO A 575 16.72 -21.98 9.29
CA PRO A 575 16.66 -23.44 9.37
C PRO A 575 16.60 -23.89 10.84
N PRO A 576 15.86 -24.96 11.19
CA PRO A 576 15.86 -25.48 12.55
C PRO A 576 17.29 -25.84 12.95
N ALA A 577 17.79 -25.24 14.04
CA ALA A 577 19.11 -25.52 14.55
C ALA A 577 19.19 -26.98 15.00
N ASP A 578 20.17 -27.72 14.49
CA ASP A 578 20.73 -28.85 15.24
C ASP A 578 21.44 -28.25 16.45
N ASP A 579 21.20 -28.83 17.63
CA ASP A 579 21.74 -28.39 18.92
C ASP A 579 23.28 -28.29 18.87
N SER A 580 23.82 -27.08 18.74
CA SER A 580 25.17 -26.75 19.22
C SER A 580 25.22 -25.29 19.66
N GLU A 581 25.47 -25.12 20.95
CA GLU A 581 25.66 -23.86 21.66
C GLU A 581 26.87 -23.06 21.14
N ASP A 582 26.81 -21.76 21.42
CA ASP A 582 27.86 -20.73 21.37
C ASP A 582 28.32 -20.22 20.00
N LEU A 583 28.15 -18.90 19.80
CA LEU A 583 29.25 -17.94 19.64
C LEU A 583 28.69 -16.51 19.63
N GLU A 584 28.60 -15.91 20.82
CA GLU A 584 28.83 -14.47 21.01
C GLU A 584 30.35 -14.25 21.20
N GLY A 585 30.93 -13.24 20.54
CA GLY A 585 32.29 -12.77 20.82
C GLY A 585 33.17 -12.45 19.61
N VAL A 586 32.96 -11.25 19.05
CA VAL A 586 33.91 -10.24 18.51
C VAL A 586 35.40 -10.63 18.41
N ASP A 587 36.04 -10.46 17.23
CA ASP A 587 37.14 -9.50 17.05
C ASP A 587 37.69 -9.46 15.60
N SER A 588 38.09 -8.25 15.22
CA SER A 588 38.89 -7.89 14.06
C SER A 588 40.21 -8.64 14.00
N GLU A 589 40.55 -9.21 12.84
CA GLU A 589 41.96 -9.35 12.43
C GLU A 589 42.04 -9.58 10.91
N ASP A 590 43.09 -9.01 10.34
CA ASP A 590 43.39 -8.85 8.93
C ASP A 590 43.27 -10.14 8.10
N THR A 591 42.71 -10.02 6.89
CA THR A 591 43.08 -10.91 5.80
C THR A 591 43.65 -10.08 4.66
N ASP A 592 44.98 -10.11 4.63
CA ASP A 592 45.83 -9.71 3.54
C ASP A 592 45.32 -10.20 2.18
N LEU A 593 45.32 -9.28 1.22
CA LEU A 593 45.24 -9.56 -0.19
C LEU A 593 46.55 -10.24 -0.62
N GLU A 594 46.57 -11.57 -0.70
CA GLU A 594 47.57 -12.28 -1.49
C GLU A 594 47.06 -12.51 -2.92
N ASP A 595 47.70 -11.77 -3.80
CA ASP A 595 47.84 -11.95 -5.24
C ASP A 595 48.43 -13.33 -5.54
N ASP A 596 47.74 -14.13 -6.37
CA ASP A 596 48.33 -15.29 -7.03
C ASP A 596 47.77 -15.40 -8.45
N SER A 597 48.34 -14.54 -9.30
CA SER A 597 48.51 -14.84 -10.71
C SER A 597 49.69 -15.80 -10.87
N GLN A 598 49.48 -16.99 -11.44
CA GLN A 598 50.27 -17.54 -12.55
C GLN A 598 49.91 -19.00 -12.90
N ASP A 599 49.59 -19.15 -14.19
CA ASP A 599 50.12 -20.15 -15.13
C ASP A 599 49.88 -21.64 -14.88
N LYS A 600 49.03 -22.21 -15.75
CA LYS A 600 49.49 -23.28 -16.66
C LYS A 600 48.95 -23.07 -18.07
N GLU A 601 49.83 -22.57 -18.93
CA GLU A 601 49.83 -22.83 -20.37
C GLU A 601 50.14 -24.31 -20.64
N GLU A 602 49.51 -24.86 -21.67
CA GLU A 602 50.19 -25.63 -22.72
C GLU A 602 49.25 -25.70 -23.96
N GLU A 603 49.54 -24.82 -24.93
CA GLU A 603 49.86 -25.10 -26.35
C GLU A 603 49.41 -26.48 -26.91
N ASP A 604 48.96 -26.67 -28.16
CA ASP A 604 49.02 -25.84 -29.36
C ASP A 604 48.19 -26.49 -30.50
N GLN A 605 47.91 -25.68 -31.51
CA GLN A 605 47.91 -26.01 -32.95
C GLN A 605 46.66 -26.55 -33.71
N ASP A 606 46.23 -25.66 -34.62
CA ASP A 606 45.99 -25.88 -36.06
C ASP A 606 44.76 -26.70 -36.52
N GLN A 607 43.79 -26.06 -37.18
CA GLN A 607 43.87 -25.71 -38.62
C GLN A 607 42.48 -25.39 -39.24
N SER A 608 42.47 -24.28 -39.99
CA SER A 608 41.73 -24.01 -41.25
C SER A 608 40.20 -24.11 -41.35
N ASP A 609 39.60 -22.96 -41.69
CA ASP A 609 38.76 -22.69 -42.87
C ASP A 609 37.79 -23.77 -43.38
N GLU A 610 36.49 -23.44 -43.45
CA GLU A 610 35.85 -23.14 -44.75
C GLU A 610 34.39 -22.69 -44.58
N GLU A 611 34.01 -21.76 -45.45
CA GLU A 611 32.69 -21.21 -45.70
C GLU A 611 31.63 -22.27 -46.05
N ILE A 612 30.34 -21.95 -45.86
CA ILE A 612 29.32 -21.84 -46.93
C ILE A 612 27.89 -21.74 -46.34
N SER A 613 27.28 -20.57 -46.57
CA SER A 613 25.86 -20.26 -46.88
C SER A 613 24.79 -21.37 -46.79
N MET A 614 23.75 -21.15 -45.97
CA MET A 614 22.36 -20.83 -46.39
C MET A 614 21.50 -20.39 -45.20
#